data_AF-E1AHH1-F1
#
_entry.id   AF-E1AHH1-F1
#
_cell.length_a   1.000
_cell.length_b   1.000
_cell.length_c   1.000
_cell.angle_alpha   90.00
_cell.angle_beta   90.00
_cell.angle_gamma   90.00
#
_symmetry.space_group_name_H-M   'P 1'
#
loop_
_entity.id
_entity.type
_entity.pdbx_description
1 polymer ?
#
loop_
_entity_poly.entity_id
_entity_poly.type
_entity_poly.pdbx_seq_one_letter_code
_entity_poly.pdbx_strand_id
1 'polypeptide(L)'
;GIGKSTTTQNLVAGLAELGKKVMIVGCDPKADSTRLILHSKAQNTIMEMATEAGTVEDLELEDVLKTGYGDIKCVESGGPEPGVGCAGRGVITAINFLEEEGAYEEDLDFVFYDVLGDVVCGGFAMPIRENKAQEIYIV
;
A
#
# COMPACT_ATOMS: atom_id res chain seq x y z
N GLY A 1 -8.95 -2.23 -14.17
CA GLY A 1 -9.64 -3.47 -13.78
C GLY A 1 -9.07 -4.75 -14.41
N ILE A 2 -7.77 -4.80 -14.71
CA ILE A 2 -7.10 -5.93 -15.38
C ILE A 2 -6.68 -7.08 -14.44
N GLY A 3 -7.04 -6.99 -13.15
CA GLY A 3 -6.69 -8.02 -12.16
C GLY A 3 -5.45 -7.76 -11.31
N LYS A 4 -4.84 -6.57 -11.35
CA LYS A 4 -3.62 -6.20 -10.57
C LYS A 4 -3.66 -6.71 -9.12
N SER A 5 -4.63 -6.24 -8.33
CA SER A 5 -4.76 -6.61 -6.92
C SER A 5 -4.99 -8.10 -6.70
N THR A 6 -5.67 -8.79 -7.62
CA THR A 6 -5.86 -10.24 -7.54
C THR A 6 -4.55 -10.98 -7.78
N THR A 7 -3.80 -10.58 -8.82
CA THR A 7 -2.49 -11.14 -9.14
C THR A 7 -1.50 -10.88 -8.02
N THR A 8 -1.38 -9.64 -7.54
CA THR A 8 -0.45 -9.26 -6.46
C THR A 8 -0.72 -10.06 -5.19
N GLN A 9 -1.97 -10.13 -4.72
CA GLN A 9 -2.30 -10.84 -3.47
C GLN A 9 -2.08 -12.35 -3.55
N ASN A 10 -2.30 -12.98 -4.71
CA ASN A 10 -1.99 -14.41 -4.86
C ASN A 10 -0.49 -14.67 -5.01
N LEU A 11 0.24 -13.77 -5.70
CA LEU A 11 1.69 -13.85 -5.84
C LEU A 11 2.38 -13.75 -4.48
N VAL A 12 2.03 -12.73 -3.69
CA VAL A 12 2.62 -12.53 -2.35
C VAL A 12 2.23 -13.63 -1.36
N ALA A 13 1.02 -14.20 -1.47
CA ALA A 13 0.66 -15.40 -0.72
C ALA A 13 1.58 -16.59 -1.06
N GLY A 14 1.84 -16.82 -2.35
CA GLY A 14 2.80 -17.85 -2.78
C GLY A 14 4.23 -17.59 -2.31
N LEU A 15 4.68 -16.33 -2.28
CA LEU A 15 5.98 -15.96 -1.70
C LEU A 15 6.03 -16.23 -0.20
N ALA A 16 4.97 -15.91 0.54
CA ALA A 16 4.88 -16.19 1.97
C ALA A 16 4.89 -17.70 2.26
N GLU A 17 4.22 -18.52 1.44
CA GLU A 17 4.31 -19.99 1.52
C GLU A 17 5.74 -20.51 1.30
N LEU A 18 6.56 -19.79 0.53
CA LEU A 18 7.99 -20.07 0.36
C LEU A 18 8.87 -19.48 1.48
N GLY A 19 8.26 -18.98 2.55
CA GLY A 19 8.94 -18.42 3.72
C GLY A 19 9.48 -17.01 3.52
N LYS A 20 8.98 -16.27 2.53
CA LYS A 20 9.37 -14.88 2.29
C LYS A 20 8.58 -13.89 3.14
N LYS A 21 9.28 -12.92 3.72
CA LYS A 21 8.67 -11.81 4.44
C LYS A 21 8.29 -10.71 3.46
N VAL A 22 7.00 -10.43 3.35
CA VAL A 22 6.45 -9.56 2.31
C VAL A 22 5.57 -8.47 2.92
N MET A 23 5.65 -7.27 2.36
CA MET A 23 4.72 -6.17 2.62
C MET A 23 3.98 -5.76 1.35
N ILE A 24 2.68 -5.46 1.46
CA ILE A 24 1.87 -4.86 0.41
C ILE A 24 1.53 -3.43 0.81
N VAL A 25 1.84 -2.49 -0.08
CA VAL A 25 1.40 -1.09 -0.01
C VAL A 25 0.39 -0.86 -1.13
N GLY A 26 -0.89 -0.73 -0.75
CA GLY A 26 -1.94 -0.37 -1.69
C GLY A 26 -1.84 1.10 -2.07
N CYS A 27 -1.65 1.37 -3.36
CA CYS A 27 -1.52 2.71 -3.94
C CYS A 27 -2.64 3.00 -4.96
N ASP A 28 -3.76 2.30 -4.85
CA ASP A 28 -4.98 2.50 -5.62
C ASP A 28 -6.04 3.14 -4.69
N PRO A 29 -6.66 4.28 -5.07
CA PRO A 29 -7.69 4.93 -4.25
C PRO A 29 -8.91 4.04 -3.96
N LYS A 30 -9.06 2.91 -4.66
CA LYS A 30 -10.08 1.90 -4.38
C LYS A 30 -9.87 1.16 -3.05
N ALA A 31 -8.67 1.18 -2.48
CA ALA A 31 -8.33 0.66 -1.15
C ALA A 31 -8.75 -0.82 -0.91
N ASP A 32 -8.54 -1.68 -1.91
CA ASP A 32 -8.90 -3.10 -1.83
C ASP A 32 -7.77 -4.06 -2.25
N SER A 33 -6.54 -3.55 -2.19
CA SER A 33 -5.27 -4.20 -2.51
C SER A 33 -4.85 -5.23 -1.46
N THR A 34 -5.37 -5.17 -0.23
CA THR A 34 -5.02 -6.05 0.88
C THR A 34 -6.15 -6.98 1.35
N ARG A 35 -7.36 -6.83 0.78
CA ARG A 35 -8.59 -7.46 1.28
C ARG A 35 -8.53 -8.99 1.39
N LEU A 36 -7.89 -9.67 0.43
CA LEU A 36 -7.79 -11.13 0.36
C LEU A 36 -6.80 -11.65 1.39
N ILE A 37 -5.71 -10.91 1.63
CA ILE A 37 -4.70 -11.27 2.63
C ILE A 37 -5.25 -11.11 4.06
N LEU A 38 -6.03 -10.05 4.29
CA LEU A 38 -6.62 -9.75 5.60
C LEU A 38 -7.95 -10.46 5.88
N HIS A 39 -8.52 -11.16 4.89
CA HIS A 39 -9.89 -11.69 4.96
C HIS A 39 -10.93 -10.65 5.41
N SER A 40 -10.73 -9.39 5.02
CA SER A 40 -11.59 -8.26 5.37
C SER A 40 -12.31 -7.73 4.14
N LYS A 41 -13.39 -6.98 4.36
CA LYS A 41 -14.07 -6.25 3.28
C LYS A 41 -13.18 -5.13 2.74
N ALA A 42 -12.50 -4.42 3.63
CA ALA A 42 -11.54 -3.36 3.37
C ALA A 42 -10.72 -3.13 4.66
N GLN A 43 -9.57 -2.47 4.52
CA GLN A 43 -8.76 -1.97 5.62
C GLN A 43 -8.94 -0.45 5.68
N ASN A 44 -8.95 0.14 6.89
CA ASN A 44 -8.90 1.59 7.02
C ASN A 44 -7.60 2.11 6.38
N THR A 45 -7.68 3.21 5.66
CA THR A 45 -6.53 3.76 4.93
C THR A 45 -5.74 4.76 5.78
N ILE A 46 -4.46 4.97 5.46
CA ILE A 46 -3.64 6.01 6.12
C ILE A 46 -4.33 7.37 6.04
N MET A 47 -4.88 7.74 4.88
CA MET A 47 -5.54 9.04 4.70
C MET A 47 -6.82 9.19 5.54
N GLU A 48 -7.61 8.12 5.69
CA GLU A 48 -8.81 8.14 6.54
C GLU A 48 -8.43 8.25 8.02
N MET A 49 -7.47 7.44 8.48
CA MET A 49 -7.01 7.48 9.86
C MET A 49 -6.36 8.82 10.21
N ALA A 50 -5.58 9.40 9.30
CA ALA A 50 -4.99 10.73 9.49
C ALA A 50 -6.07 11.82 9.62
N THR A 51 -7.19 11.67 8.90
CA THR A 51 -8.32 12.60 9.01
C THR A 51 -9.02 12.49 10.37
N GLU A 52 -9.10 11.28 10.92
CA GLU A 52 -9.69 11.04 12.25
C GLU A 52 -8.76 11.48 13.40
N ALA A 53 -7.45 11.26 13.25
CA ALA A 53 -6.43 11.65 14.23
C ALA A 53 -6.13 13.15 14.22
N GLY A 54 -6.24 13.79 13.05
CA GLY A 54 -6.01 15.22 12.83
C GLY A 54 -4.97 15.46 11.74
N THR A 55 -3.80 14.84 11.88
CA THR A 55 -2.71 14.87 10.90
C THR A 55 -2.09 13.49 10.71
N VAL A 56 -1.20 13.32 9.72
CA VAL A 56 -0.51 12.04 9.50
C VAL A 56 0.57 11.81 10.55
N GLU A 57 1.12 12.89 11.10
CA GLU A 57 2.11 12.92 12.17
C GLU A 57 1.54 12.49 13.53
N ASP A 58 0.21 12.41 13.66
CA ASP A 58 -0.48 11.91 14.86
C ASP A 58 -0.76 10.40 14.80
N LEU A 59 -0.39 9.73 13.72
CA LEU A 59 -0.57 8.28 13.54
C LEU A 59 0.65 7.49 13.99
N GLU A 60 0.41 6.31 14.55
CA GLU A 60 1.47 5.34 14.82
C GLU A 60 1.44 4.21 13.78
N LEU A 61 2.59 3.58 13.50
CA LEU A 61 2.67 2.51 12.50
C LEU A 61 1.71 1.35 12.78
N GLU A 62 1.51 1.02 14.06
CA GLU A 62 0.63 -0.07 14.51
C GLU A 62 -0.86 0.18 14.24
N ASP A 63 -1.26 1.45 14.10
CA ASP A 63 -2.62 1.81 13.73
C ASP A 63 -2.92 1.40 12.30
N VAL A 64 -1.95 1.61 11.41
CA VAL A 64 -2.17 1.49 9.96
C VAL A 64 -1.73 0.14 9.41
N LEU A 65 -0.68 -0.46 9.95
CA LEU A 65 -0.11 -1.70 9.45
C LEU A 65 -0.84 -2.90 10.04
N LYS A 66 -1.40 -3.74 9.19
CA LYS A 66 -2.09 -4.97 9.60
C LYS A 66 -1.39 -6.19 9.04
N THR A 67 -1.37 -7.26 9.81
CA THR A 67 -0.77 -8.53 9.38
C THR A 67 -1.88 -9.53 9.05
N GLY A 68 -1.78 -10.17 7.90
CA GLY A 68 -2.76 -11.15 7.42
C GLY A 68 -2.16 -12.54 7.19
N TYR A 69 -2.70 -13.24 6.18
CA TYR A 69 -2.23 -14.56 5.76
C TYR A 69 -0.70 -14.59 5.56
N GLY A 70 -0.04 -15.62 6.08
CA GLY A 70 1.40 -15.84 5.87
C GLY A 70 2.30 -14.75 6.47
N ASP A 71 1.86 -14.08 7.53
CA ASP A 71 2.54 -12.94 8.16
C ASP A 71 2.80 -11.75 7.21
N ILE A 72 2.03 -11.67 6.12
CA ILE A 72 2.14 -10.59 5.14
C ILE A 72 1.63 -9.29 5.77
N LYS A 73 2.48 -8.26 5.76
CA LYS A 73 2.16 -6.92 6.23
C LYS A 73 1.37 -6.15 5.15
N CYS A 74 0.31 -5.48 5.56
CA CYS A 74 -0.67 -4.87 4.69
C CYS A 74 -0.96 -3.44 5.12
N VAL A 75 -0.93 -2.51 4.18
CA VAL A 75 -1.32 -1.12 4.38
C VAL A 75 -1.95 -0.56 3.12
N GLU A 76 -2.93 0.33 3.28
CA GLU A 76 -3.60 1.03 2.18
C GLU A 76 -3.35 2.54 2.30
N SER A 77 -2.87 3.17 1.22
CA SER A 77 -2.69 4.62 1.23
C SER A 77 -4.03 5.34 1.38
N GLY A 78 -5.04 4.86 0.66
CA GLY A 78 -6.28 5.59 0.44
C GLY A 78 -6.09 6.79 -0.48
N GLY A 79 -7.13 7.61 -0.56
CA GLY A 79 -7.16 8.80 -1.38
C GLY A 79 -8.37 9.67 -1.04
N PRO A 80 -8.41 10.92 -1.54
CA PRO A 80 -9.54 11.80 -1.33
C PRO A 80 -10.78 11.26 -2.05
N GLU A 81 -11.96 11.74 -1.65
CA GLU A 81 -13.20 11.45 -2.36
C GLU A 81 -13.08 11.74 -3.86
N PRO A 82 -13.65 10.87 -4.73
CA PRO A 82 -13.63 11.09 -6.17
C PRO A 82 -14.09 12.50 -6.56
N GLY A 83 -13.23 13.23 -7.24
CA GLY A 83 -13.51 14.59 -7.71
C GLY A 83 -13.15 15.73 -6.73
N VAL A 84 -12.65 15.43 -5.52
CA VAL A 84 -12.34 16.45 -4.50
C VAL A 84 -10.84 16.74 -4.36
N GLY A 85 -9.96 15.77 -4.64
CA GLY A 85 -8.52 15.94 -4.46
C GLY A 85 -7.64 15.14 -5.42
N CYS A 86 -6.34 15.09 -5.11
CA CYS A 86 -5.35 14.33 -5.88
C CYS A 86 -5.02 13.00 -5.18
N ALA A 87 -5.50 11.88 -5.73
CA ALA A 87 -5.19 10.54 -5.21
C ALA A 87 -3.68 10.26 -5.15
N GLY A 88 -2.91 10.78 -6.12
CA GLY A 88 -1.45 10.67 -6.10
C GLY A 88 -0.79 11.34 -4.88
N ARG A 89 -1.41 12.38 -4.29
CA ARG A 89 -0.87 12.99 -3.05
C ARG A 89 -1.03 12.05 -1.85
N GLY A 90 -2.12 11.30 -1.78
CA GLY A 90 -2.31 10.28 -0.74
C GLY A 90 -1.26 9.19 -0.80
N VAL A 91 -0.89 8.75 -2.02
CA VAL A 91 0.21 7.78 -2.22
C VAL A 91 1.55 8.32 -1.72
N ILE A 92 1.89 9.57 -2.06
CA ILE A 92 3.14 10.20 -1.59
C ILE A 92 3.16 10.28 -0.05
N THR A 93 2.08 10.80 0.55
CA THR A 93 1.97 10.94 2.01
C THR A 93 2.08 9.60 2.72
N ALA A 94 1.40 8.57 2.22
CA ALA A 94 1.46 7.22 2.78
C ALA A 94 2.86 6.61 2.72
N ILE A 95 3.55 6.74 1.57
CA ILE A 95 4.90 6.17 1.44
C ILE A 95 5.89 6.89 2.36
N ASN A 96 5.83 8.23 2.43
CA ASN A 96 6.70 9.00 3.32
C ASN A 96 6.46 8.63 4.79
N PHE A 97 5.20 8.55 5.21
CA PHE A 97 4.84 8.10 6.56
C PHE A 97 5.44 6.71 6.88
N LEU A 98 5.29 5.74 5.98
CA LEU A 98 5.84 4.40 6.17
C LEU A 98 7.37 4.39 6.28
N GLU A 99 8.05 5.31 5.59
CA GLU A 99 9.51 5.45 5.69
C GLU A 99 9.94 6.09 7.00
N GLU A 100 9.26 7.15 7.41
CA GLU A 100 9.54 7.89 8.64
C GLU A 100 9.30 7.02 9.88
N GLU A 101 8.22 6.22 9.87
CA GLU A 101 7.86 5.30 10.95
C GLU A 101 8.59 3.94 10.89
N GLY A 102 9.51 3.75 9.93
CA GLY A 102 10.36 2.56 9.89
C GLY A 102 9.66 1.26 9.50
N ALA A 103 8.61 1.32 8.67
CA ALA A 103 7.88 0.13 8.21
C ALA A 103 8.74 -0.83 7.33
N TYR A 104 9.80 -0.30 6.73
CA TYR A 104 10.71 -1.02 5.83
C TYR A 104 11.83 -1.72 6.62
N GLU A 105 11.45 -2.72 7.40
CA GLU A 105 12.38 -3.51 8.22
C GLU A 105 13.44 -4.21 7.35
N GLU A 106 14.67 -4.36 7.87
CA GLU A 106 15.80 -4.98 7.16
C GLU A 106 15.56 -6.45 6.79
N ASP A 107 14.62 -7.12 7.46
CA ASP A 107 14.30 -8.53 7.25
C ASP A 107 13.14 -8.75 6.25
N LEU A 108 12.55 -7.69 5.68
CA LEU A 108 11.62 -7.81 4.56
C LEU A 108 12.37 -8.28 3.31
N ASP A 109 11.92 -9.38 2.72
CA ASP A 109 12.42 -9.84 1.43
C ASP A 109 11.85 -9.02 0.27
N PHE A 110 10.57 -8.61 0.36
CA PHE A 110 9.87 -7.91 -0.71
C PHE A 110 8.87 -6.85 -0.21
N VAL A 111 8.76 -5.78 -0.99
CA VAL A 111 7.65 -4.82 -0.88
C VAL A 111 6.96 -4.70 -2.24
N PHE A 112 5.65 -4.91 -2.26
CA PHE A 112 4.82 -4.78 -3.45
C PHE A 112 3.96 -3.53 -3.36
N TYR A 113 4.09 -2.64 -4.35
CA TYR A 113 3.23 -1.48 -4.52
C TYR A 113 2.14 -1.79 -5.56
N ASP A 114 0.88 -1.89 -5.15
CA ASP A 114 -0.25 -2.03 -6.09
C ASP A 114 -0.73 -0.65 -6.53
N VAL A 115 -0.16 -0.15 -7.62
CA VAL A 115 -0.33 1.23 -8.10
C VAL A 115 -1.44 1.33 -9.13
N LEU A 116 -2.29 2.37 -9.05
CA LEU A 116 -3.28 2.67 -10.07
C LEU A 116 -2.62 2.88 -11.45
N GLY A 117 -3.02 2.08 -12.45
CA GLY A 117 -2.40 2.09 -13.79
C GLY A 117 -3.12 2.96 -14.83
N ASP A 118 -4.33 3.44 -14.54
CA ASP A 118 -5.17 4.13 -15.53
C ASP A 118 -4.76 5.61 -15.73
N VAL A 119 -4.11 6.21 -14.72
CA VAL A 119 -3.63 7.61 -14.75
C VAL A 119 -2.26 7.68 -14.09
N VAL A 120 -1.25 8.11 -14.84
CA VAL A 120 0.11 8.31 -14.31
C VAL A 120 0.34 9.80 -14.06
N CYS A 121 -0.14 10.29 -12.92
CA CYS A 121 0.24 11.62 -12.42
C CYS A 121 1.50 11.53 -11.54
N GLY A 122 2.09 12.67 -11.17
CA GLY A 122 3.35 12.69 -10.42
C GLY A 122 3.36 11.88 -9.12
N GLY A 123 2.19 11.72 -8.47
CA GLY A 123 2.07 10.91 -7.25
C GLY A 123 2.03 9.41 -7.50
N PHE A 124 1.30 8.93 -8.51
CA PHE A 124 1.32 7.50 -8.87
C PHE A 124 2.65 7.06 -9.46
N ALA A 125 3.41 7.98 -10.05
CA ALA A 125 4.78 7.73 -10.49
C ALA A 125 5.81 7.76 -9.34
N MET A 126 5.44 8.15 -8.12
CA MET A 126 6.37 8.33 -7.00
C MET A 126 7.19 7.05 -6.70
N PRO A 127 6.59 5.85 -6.62
CA PRO A 127 7.36 4.64 -6.35
C PRO A 127 8.52 4.43 -7.34
N ILE A 128 8.31 4.78 -8.61
CA ILE A 128 9.31 4.65 -9.68
C ILE A 128 10.29 5.83 -9.63
N ARG A 129 9.77 7.05 -9.56
CA ARG A 129 10.55 8.30 -9.70
C ARG A 129 11.51 8.51 -8.54
N GLU A 130 11.14 8.05 -7.35
CA GLU A 130 11.95 8.16 -6.13
C GLU A 130 12.65 6.86 -5.77
N ASN A 131 12.73 5.94 -6.74
CA ASN A 131 13.48 4.69 -6.66
C ASN A 131 13.05 3.79 -5.48
N LYS A 132 11.78 3.86 -5.09
CA LYS A 132 11.16 2.99 -4.07
C LYS A 132 10.86 1.60 -4.62
N ALA A 133 10.53 1.52 -5.92
CA ALA A 133 10.37 0.29 -6.67
C ALA A 133 11.37 0.25 -7.84
N GLN A 134 12.29 -0.71 -7.81
CA GLN A 134 13.31 -0.89 -8.85
C GLN A 134 12.88 -1.89 -9.93
N GLU A 135 11.90 -2.75 -9.61
CA GLU A 135 11.34 -3.74 -10.53
C GLU A 135 9.87 -3.43 -10.79
N ILE A 136 9.49 -3.37 -12.07
CA ILE A 136 8.13 -3.04 -12.51
C ILE A 136 7.56 -4.20 -13.30
N TYR A 137 6.44 -4.72 -12.83
CA TYR A 137 5.68 -5.78 -13.50
C TYR A 137 4.33 -5.22 -13.95
N ILE A 138 4.04 -5.32 -15.26
CA ILE A 138 2.78 -4.87 -15.85
C ILE A 138 1.89 -6.10 -16.06
N VAL A 139 0.69 -6.05 -15.50
CA VAL A 139 -0.35 -7.08 -15.65
C VAL A 139 -1.08 -6.92 -16.98
#